data_AF-A0A6G3S1G7-F1
#
_entry.id   AF-A0A6G3S1G7-F1
#
_cell.length_a   1.000
_cell.length_b   1.000
_cell.length_c   1.000
_cell.angle_alpha   90.00
_cell.angle_beta   90.00
_cell.angle_gamma   90.00
#
_symmetry.space_group_name_H-M   'P 1'
#
loop_
_entity.id
_entity.type
_entity.pdbx_description
1 polymer ?
#
loop_
_entity_poly.entity_id
_entity_poly.type
_entity_poly.pdbx_seq_one_letter_code
_entity_poly.pdbx_strand_id
1 'polypeptide(L)'
;EYTPPTLTDAQLTGVWRGGGAELRLSADGRARFSRLPYTYELESGGVDRCDGRGTWRRDDGKGPDGFGDPGIALDAASCGEQVIWTIGGTAKAPELYVPFGDLDAADLRILTK
;
A
#
# COMPACT_ATOMS: atom_id res chain seq x y z
N GLU A 1 11.88 -20.51 0.93
CA GLU A 1 11.49 -19.41 0.04
C GLU A 1 10.06 -19.02 0.38
N TYR A 2 9.76 -17.73 0.44
CA TYR A 2 8.39 -17.23 0.64
C TYR A 2 7.79 -16.88 -0.72
N THR A 3 6.50 -17.18 -0.91
CA THR A 3 5.75 -16.81 -2.13
C THR A 3 4.52 -16.03 -1.69
N PRO A 4 4.41 -14.73 -2.08
CA PRO A 4 3.23 -13.93 -1.80
C PRO A 4 1.93 -14.57 -2.32
N PRO A 5 0.79 -14.36 -1.65
CA PRO A 5 -0.48 -14.89 -2.13
C PRO A 5 -0.95 -14.15 -3.38
N THR A 6 -1.42 -14.91 -4.37
CA THR A 6 -2.08 -14.34 -5.55
C THR A 6 -3.53 -13.99 -5.20
N LEU A 7 -3.81 -12.71 -5.02
CA LEU A 7 -5.17 -12.20 -4.79
C LEU A 7 -5.81 -11.76 -6.11
N THR A 8 -7.12 -11.96 -6.26
CA THR A 8 -7.91 -11.35 -7.35
C THR A 8 -8.25 -9.89 -7.01
N ASP A 9 -8.63 -9.09 -8.01
CA ASP A 9 -9.05 -7.71 -7.78
C ASP A 9 -10.24 -7.63 -6.82
N ALA A 10 -11.18 -8.57 -6.92
CA ALA A 10 -12.29 -8.70 -5.97
C ALA A 10 -11.79 -8.95 -4.52
N GLN A 11 -10.75 -9.75 -4.34
CA GLN A 11 -10.14 -9.98 -3.02
C GLN A 11 -9.35 -8.77 -2.51
N LEU A 12 -8.81 -7.93 -3.42
CA LEU A 12 -8.16 -6.67 -3.06
C LEU A 12 -9.18 -5.60 -2.64
N THR A 13 -10.37 -5.58 -3.25
CA THR A 13 -11.41 -4.63 -2.84
C THR A 13 -11.91 -4.89 -1.43
N GLY A 14 -12.30 -3.83 -0.73
CA GLY A 14 -12.75 -3.89 0.66
C GLY A 14 -12.08 -2.83 1.51
N VAL A 15 -12.09 -3.04 2.82
CA VAL A 15 -11.45 -2.14 3.78
C VAL A 15 -10.29 -2.87 4.42
N TRP A 16 -9.14 -2.21 4.46
CA TRP A 16 -7.90 -2.66 5.06
C TRP A 16 -7.55 -1.75 6.23
N ARG A 17 -7.11 -2.31 7.36
CA ARG A 17 -6.83 -1.57 8.60
C ARG A 17 -5.56 -2.05 9.28
N GLY A 18 -4.86 -1.12 9.92
CA GLY A 18 -3.67 -1.47 10.70
C GLY A 18 -2.94 -0.25 11.27
N GLY A 19 -2.53 -0.35 12.53
CA GLY A 19 -1.88 0.72 13.30
C GLY A 19 -2.63 2.08 13.26
N GLY A 20 -3.96 2.03 13.22
CA GLY A 20 -4.84 3.21 13.14
C GLY A 20 -5.06 3.78 11.74
N ALA A 21 -4.44 3.22 10.69
CA ALA A 21 -4.73 3.60 9.31
C ALA A 21 -5.90 2.78 8.74
N GLU A 22 -6.61 3.35 7.77
CA GLU A 22 -7.66 2.67 7.01
C GLU A 22 -7.46 2.96 5.51
N LEU A 23 -7.54 1.92 4.69
CA LEU A 23 -7.53 1.99 3.23
C LEU A 23 -8.73 1.23 2.67
N ARG A 24 -9.61 1.92 1.95
CA ARG A 24 -10.77 1.35 1.28
C ARG A 24 -10.54 1.34 -0.22
N LEU A 25 -10.49 0.14 -0.80
CA LEU A 25 -10.34 -0.10 -2.23
C LEU A 25 -11.68 -0.49 -2.85
N SER A 26 -12.11 0.26 -3.86
CA SER A 26 -13.38 0.04 -4.56
C SER A 26 -13.14 -0.65 -5.90
N ALA A 27 -14.08 -1.48 -6.36
CA ALA A 27 -13.94 -2.25 -7.61
C ALA A 27 -13.83 -1.37 -8.88
N ASP A 28 -14.22 -0.11 -8.80
CA ASP A 28 -14.10 0.89 -9.87
C ASP A 28 -12.72 1.57 -9.91
N GLY A 29 -11.74 1.07 -9.14
CA GLY A 29 -10.41 1.65 -9.05
C GLY A 29 -10.30 2.88 -8.14
N ARG A 30 -11.36 3.24 -7.39
CA ARG A 30 -11.29 4.36 -6.42
C ARG A 30 -10.79 3.90 -5.07
N ALA A 31 -9.99 4.75 -4.44
CA ALA A 31 -9.50 4.58 -3.08
C ALA A 31 -9.99 5.69 -2.15
N ARG A 32 -10.29 5.34 -0.90
CA ARG A 32 -10.44 6.28 0.21
C ARG A 32 -9.57 5.84 1.34
N PHE A 33 -8.94 6.76 2.04
CA PHE A 33 -8.02 6.38 3.08
C PHE A 33 -7.91 7.43 4.17
N SER A 34 -7.48 6.97 5.34
CA SER A 34 -7.15 7.81 6.47
C SER A 34 -5.87 7.34 7.13
N ARG A 35 -5.02 8.30 7.50
CA ARG A 35 -3.76 8.13 8.23
C ARG A 35 -2.80 7.15 7.56
N LEU A 36 -2.79 7.09 6.22
CA LEU A 36 -1.84 6.24 5.50
C LEU A 36 -0.47 6.93 5.39
N PRO A 37 0.63 6.19 5.56
CA PRO A 37 1.94 6.70 5.18
C PRO A 37 2.00 6.88 3.65
N TYR A 38 2.49 8.05 3.23
CA TYR A 38 2.62 8.40 1.81
C TYR A 38 4.03 8.85 1.41
N THR A 39 4.94 9.00 2.38
CA THR A 39 6.31 9.51 2.15
C THR A 39 7.34 8.63 2.85
N TYR A 40 8.46 8.38 2.17
CA TYR A 40 9.74 8.13 2.84
C TYR A 40 10.25 9.49 3.33
N GLU A 41 10.70 9.61 4.57
CA GLU A 41 11.23 10.89 5.05
C GLU A 41 12.54 11.21 4.32
N LEU A 42 12.46 12.01 3.25
CA LEU A 42 13.62 12.71 2.70
C LEU A 42 13.82 13.99 3.50
N GLU A 43 14.62 13.89 4.56
CA GLU A 43 15.28 14.94 5.36
C GLU A 43 14.44 16.11 5.90
N SER A 44 13.14 16.22 5.66
CA SER A 44 12.39 17.43 6.06
C SER A 44 10.89 17.22 6.27
N GLY A 45 10.52 16.62 7.41
CA GLY A 45 9.26 16.87 8.10
C GLY A 45 7.99 16.73 7.24
N GLY A 46 7.91 15.66 6.46
CA GLY A 46 6.73 15.31 5.68
C GLY A 46 5.52 15.01 6.57
N VAL A 47 4.31 15.10 6.01
CA VAL A 47 3.12 14.63 6.72
C VAL A 47 3.15 13.09 6.69
N ASP A 48 3.63 12.46 7.77
CA ASP A 48 3.72 10.98 7.92
C ASP A 48 2.43 10.23 7.59
N ARG A 49 1.30 10.94 7.56
CA ARG A 49 -0.05 10.38 7.52
C ARG A 49 -0.96 11.25 6.67
N CYS A 50 -1.38 10.74 5.52
CA CYS A 50 -2.33 11.41 4.66
C CYS A 50 -3.75 10.86 4.84
N ASP A 51 -4.72 11.77 4.82
CA ASP A 51 -6.15 11.48 4.69
C ASP A 51 -6.61 11.92 3.31
N GLY A 52 -7.43 11.12 2.64
CA GLY A 52 -7.86 11.53 1.30
C GLY A 52 -8.58 10.49 0.47
N ARG A 53 -8.59 10.79 -0.83
CA ARG A 53 -9.15 9.96 -1.88
C ARG A 53 -8.14 9.88 -3.00
N GLY A 54 -8.16 8.77 -3.71
CA GLY A 54 -7.25 8.53 -4.81
C GLY A 54 -7.78 7.47 -5.75
N THR A 55 -6.88 6.94 -6.56
CA THR A 55 -7.13 5.76 -7.39
C THR A 55 -6.15 4.67 -7.04
N TRP A 56 -6.55 3.42 -7.23
CA TRP A 56 -5.68 2.28 -7.07
C TRP A 56 -5.73 1.39 -8.30
N ARG A 57 -4.62 0.72 -8.56
CA ARG A 57 -4.51 -0.34 -9.55
C ARG A 57 -3.69 -1.48 -8.99
N ARG A 58 -3.93 -2.68 -9.47
CA ARG A 58 -3.06 -3.82 -9.21
C ARG A 58 -1.68 -3.53 -9.81
N ASP A 59 -0.64 -3.83 -9.04
CA ASP A 59 0.74 -3.89 -9.51
C ASP A 59 1.17 -5.36 -9.52
N ASP A 60 1.65 -5.85 -10.67
CA ASP A 60 2.03 -7.26 -10.81
C ASP A 60 3.50 -7.51 -10.39
N GLY A 61 4.17 -6.55 -9.75
CA GLY A 61 5.56 -6.68 -9.30
C GLY A 61 6.57 -6.67 -10.45
N LYS A 62 6.17 -6.21 -11.64
CA LYS A 62 7.04 -6.17 -12.82
C LYS A 62 7.68 -4.80 -12.97
N GLY A 63 8.56 -4.46 -12.03
CA GLY A 63 9.46 -3.31 -12.19
C GLY A 63 10.36 -3.45 -13.43
N PRO A 64 11.13 -2.41 -13.81
CA PRO A 64 12.01 -2.43 -14.98
C PRO A 64 12.98 -3.61 -15.03
N ASP A 65 13.38 -4.11 -13.86
CA ASP A 65 14.32 -5.21 -13.70
C ASP A 65 13.64 -6.58 -13.63
N GLY A 66 12.31 -6.64 -13.73
CA GLY A 66 11.53 -7.89 -13.67
C GLY A 66 11.44 -8.52 -12.27
N PHE A 67 11.98 -7.86 -11.25
CA PHE A 67 11.94 -8.26 -9.84
C PHE A 67 11.11 -7.25 -9.04
N GLY A 68 10.04 -7.72 -8.43
CA GLY A 68 9.17 -6.97 -7.55
C GLY A 68 8.07 -7.88 -7.03
N ASP A 69 7.64 -7.63 -5.79
CA ASP A 69 6.52 -8.37 -5.22
C ASP A 69 5.20 -7.77 -5.74
N PRO A 70 4.16 -8.59 -5.98
CA PRO A 70 2.86 -8.09 -6.40
C PRO A 70 2.27 -7.17 -5.33
N GLY A 71 1.53 -6.15 -5.77
CA GLY A 71 1.04 -5.09 -4.91
C GLY A 71 -0.20 -4.38 -5.43
N ILE A 72 -0.48 -3.23 -4.83
CA ILE A 72 -1.38 -2.22 -5.37
C ILE A 72 -0.65 -0.89 -5.44
N ALA A 73 -0.72 -0.24 -6.58
CA ALA A 73 -0.24 1.12 -6.78
C ALA A 73 -1.35 2.10 -6.39
N LEU A 74 -1.09 2.92 -5.37
CA LEU A 74 -2.01 3.93 -4.87
C LEU A 74 -1.56 5.31 -5.34
N ASP A 75 -2.43 5.99 -6.08
CA ASP A 75 -2.21 7.34 -6.58
C ASP A 75 -3.16 8.30 -5.86
N ALA A 76 -2.59 9.31 -5.20
CA ALA A 76 -3.30 10.38 -4.55
C ALA A 76 -2.47 11.65 -4.62
N ALA A 77 -2.69 12.44 -5.68
CA ALA A 77 -1.98 13.70 -5.92
C ALA A 77 -2.02 14.69 -4.73
N SER A 78 -3.01 14.58 -3.83
CA SER A 78 -3.08 15.42 -2.61
C SER A 78 -2.06 15.02 -1.52
N CYS A 79 -1.49 13.82 -1.61
CA CYS A 79 -0.60 13.24 -0.61
C CYS A 79 0.86 13.15 -1.06
N GLY A 80 1.11 13.17 -2.38
CA GLY A 80 2.45 13.09 -2.93
C GLY A 80 2.54 12.14 -4.12
N GLU A 81 3.72 11.55 -4.29
CA GLU A 81 4.00 10.56 -5.33
C GLU A 81 3.24 9.26 -5.11
N GLN A 82 3.08 8.47 -6.18
CA GLN A 82 2.47 7.16 -6.10
C GLN A 82 3.19 6.24 -5.11
N VAL A 83 2.43 5.48 -4.33
CA VAL A 83 2.96 4.54 -3.34
C VAL A 83 2.54 3.13 -3.70
N ILE A 84 3.48 2.20 -3.68
CA ILE A 84 3.22 0.76 -3.90
C ILE A 84 3.07 0.08 -2.55
N TRP A 85 1.89 -0.53 -2.34
CA TRP A 85 1.60 -1.39 -1.20
C TRP A 85 1.76 -2.84 -1.63
N THR A 86 2.70 -3.56 -1.03
CA THR A 86 3.01 -4.94 -1.37
C THR A 86 2.01 -5.90 -0.74
N ILE A 87 1.63 -6.94 -1.49
CA ILE A 87 0.78 -8.03 -1.02
C ILE A 87 1.64 -9.05 -0.27
N GLY A 88 1.27 -9.32 0.98
CA GLY A 88 1.91 -10.30 1.85
C GLY A 88 0.91 -11.24 2.53
N GLY A 89 1.37 -11.90 3.58
CA GLY A 89 0.58 -12.85 4.38
C GLY A 89 0.30 -14.16 3.64
N THR A 90 -0.94 -14.63 3.73
CA THR A 90 -1.40 -15.88 3.11
C THR A 90 -2.70 -15.67 2.36
N ALA A 91 -3.11 -16.63 1.51
CA ALA A 91 -4.39 -16.54 0.80
C ALA A 91 -5.61 -16.44 1.74
N LYS A 92 -5.51 -16.94 2.98
CA LYS A 92 -6.57 -16.88 4.01
C LYS A 92 -6.49 -15.64 4.91
N ALA A 93 -5.30 -15.11 5.07
CA ALA A 93 -5.02 -13.92 5.87
C ALA A 93 -4.08 -13.02 5.07
N PRO A 94 -4.60 -12.33 4.04
CA PRO A 94 -3.79 -11.46 3.20
C PRO A 94 -3.44 -10.18 3.95
N GLU A 95 -2.30 -9.62 3.57
CA GLU A 95 -1.78 -8.37 4.13
C GLU A 95 -1.41 -7.41 3.01
N LEU A 96 -1.57 -6.12 3.27
CA LEU A 96 -0.94 -5.06 2.48
C LEU A 96 0.09 -4.38 3.35
N TYR A 97 1.33 -4.28 2.88
CA TYR A 97 2.36 -3.58 3.63
C TYR A 97 3.12 -2.55 2.81
N VAL A 98 3.63 -1.54 3.48
CA VAL A 98 4.49 -0.52 2.89
C VAL A 98 5.56 -0.09 3.91
N PRO A 99 6.84 0.00 3.50
CA PRO A 99 7.86 0.64 4.32
C PRO A 99 7.65 2.15 4.34
N PHE A 100 7.94 2.81 5.46
CA PHE A 100 7.86 4.26 5.60
C PHE A 100 8.86 4.78 6.63
N GLY A 101 9.07 6.09 6.67
CA GLY A 101 10.06 6.71 7.56
C GLY A 101 11.47 6.69 6.97
N ASP A 102 12.47 6.46 7.83
CA ASP A 102 13.90 6.47 7.51
C ASP A 102 14.28 5.29 6.59
N LEU A 103 15.09 5.51 5.56
CA LEU A 103 15.53 4.44 4.66
C LEU A 103 16.48 3.44 5.34
N ASP A 104 17.28 3.89 6.32
CA ASP A 104 18.22 3.05 7.05
C ASP A 104 17.54 2.26 8.18
N ALA A 105 16.35 2.71 8.60
CA ALA A 105 15.59 2.13 9.69
C ALA A 105 14.07 2.20 9.42
N ALA A 106 13.65 1.73 8.24
CA ALA A 106 12.27 1.89 7.80
C ALA A 106 11.29 1.19 8.74
N ASP A 107 10.27 1.92 9.16
CA ASP A 107 9.12 1.35 9.81
C ASP A 107 8.25 0.61 8.79
N LEU A 108 7.56 -0.44 9.24
CA LEU A 108 6.67 -1.22 8.39
C LEU A 108 5.22 -0.97 8.77
N ARG A 109 4.43 -0.50 7.81
CA ARG A 109 2.98 -0.42 7.96
C ARG A 109 2.35 -1.66 7.36
N ILE A 110 1.62 -2.42 8.18
CA ILE A 110 0.84 -3.58 7.73
C ILE A 110 -0.65 -3.27 7.90
N LEU A 111 -1.45 -3.56 6.87
CA LEU A 111 -2.90 -3.53 6.89
C LEU A 111 -3.45 -4.93 6.64
N THR A 112 -4.51 -5.25 7.35
CA THR A 112 -5.26 -6.52 7.26
C THR A 112 -6.72 -6.21 6.95
N LYS A 113 -7.45 -7.19 6.43
CA LYS A 113 -8.84 -7.03 5.98
C LYS A 113 -9.84 -7.19 7.12
#